data_AF-A0A9E4KCR6-F1
#
_entry.id   AF-A0A9E4KCR6-F1
#
_cell.length_a   1.000
_cell.length_b   1.000
_cell.length_c   1.000
_cell.angle_alpha   90.00
_cell.angle_beta   90.00
_cell.angle_gamma   90.00
#
_symmetry.space_group_name_H-M   'P 1'
#
loop_
_entity.id
_entity.type
_entity.pdbx_description
1 polymer ?
#
loop_
_entity_poly.entity_id
_entity_poly.type
_entity_poly.pdbx_seq_one_letter_code
_entity_poly.pdbx_strand_id
1 'polypeptide(L)'
;PRGIRELEGGEKQGFNTLVYQESEVDRIARVAFDIARKRDSRVCSVDKANVLECTELWREVVSRVGEEYADVELSHMYVDNAAMQLVKWPKQFDVMVTTNMFGDILSDCAAMLTGSIGMLPSASLDEQGKGMYEPIHGSAPDIAGQGVANPLATILSVAMMLRYSLNEPEMAERVEAAVDKVLDQGLRTPDIFAEGMTEVNCETMGDAVVAALD
;
A
#
# COMPACT_ATOMS: atom_id res chain seq x y z
N PRO A 1 -15.74 -15.43 14.97
CA PRO A 1 -16.30 -14.83 16.20
C PRO A 1 -15.25 -13.93 16.89
N ARG A 2 -15.66 -12.88 17.61
CA ARG A 2 -14.72 -12.06 18.41
C ARG A 2 -15.37 -11.58 19.71
N GLY A 3 -14.59 -11.35 20.76
CA GLY A 3 -15.08 -10.72 21.98
C GLY A 3 -14.24 -11.01 23.21
N ILE A 4 -14.72 -10.51 24.35
CA ILE A 4 -14.21 -10.81 25.68
C ILE A 4 -15.37 -11.44 26.46
N ARG A 5 -15.14 -12.60 27.07
CA ARG A 5 -16.13 -13.30 27.91
C ARG A 5 -15.56 -13.60 29.28
N GLU A 6 -16.44 -13.69 30.27
CA GLU A 6 -16.10 -14.20 31.61
C GLU A 6 -16.33 -15.71 31.62
N LEU A 7 -15.32 -16.46 32.08
CA LEU A 7 -15.35 -17.91 32.24
C LEU A 7 -15.87 -18.28 33.63
N GLU A 8 -16.16 -19.57 33.82
CA GLU A 8 -16.41 -20.10 35.16
C GLU A 8 -15.19 -19.83 36.06
N GLY A 9 -15.43 -19.14 37.19
CA GLY A 9 -14.37 -18.70 38.11
C GLY A 9 -14.00 -17.21 38.00
N GLY A 10 -14.67 -16.44 37.12
CA GLY A 10 -14.48 -14.98 37.02
C GLY A 10 -13.29 -14.54 36.16
N GLU A 11 -12.60 -15.48 35.52
CA GLU A 11 -11.49 -15.19 34.61
C GLU A 11 -12.00 -14.63 33.28
N LYS A 12 -11.36 -13.58 32.75
CA LYS A 12 -11.71 -13.00 31.45
C LYS A 12 -10.90 -13.64 30.33
N GLN A 13 -11.57 -14.10 29.29
CA GLN A 13 -10.97 -14.61 28.06
C GLN A 13 -11.32 -13.72 26.87
N GLY A 14 -10.31 -13.19 26.18
CA GLY A 14 -10.43 -12.59 24.85
C GLY A 14 -10.25 -13.62 23.74
N PHE A 15 -10.99 -13.50 22.64
CA PHE A 15 -10.83 -14.37 21.48
C PHE A 15 -11.20 -13.65 20.18
N ASN A 16 -10.54 -14.06 19.10
CA ASN A 16 -10.79 -13.64 17.72
C ASN A 16 -10.70 -14.86 16.80
N THR A 17 -11.34 -14.81 15.63
CA THR A 17 -11.25 -15.87 14.61
C THR A 17 -10.67 -15.30 13.34
N LEU A 18 -9.55 -15.86 12.90
CA LEU A 18 -8.98 -15.62 11.58
C LEU A 18 -9.62 -16.62 10.60
N VAL A 19 -10.33 -16.12 9.60
CA VAL A 19 -11.02 -16.95 8.60
C VAL A 19 -10.90 -16.30 7.22
N TYR A 20 -10.59 -17.12 6.24
CA TYR A 20 -10.63 -16.79 4.82
C TYR A 20 -11.31 -17.94 4.08
N GLN A 21 -12.22 -17.62 3.18
CA GLN A 21 -12.70 -18.58 2.19
C GLN A 21 -11.76 -18.60 0.98
N GLU A 22 -11.73 -19.73 0.28
CA GLU A 22 -10.94 -19.90 -0.95
C GLU A 22 -11.20 -18.79 -1.97
N SER A 23 -12.47 -18.43 -2.23
CA SER A 23 -12.83 -17.36 -3.16
C SER A 23 -12.34 -15.98 -2.73
N GLU A 24 -12.17 -15.74 -1.42
CA GLU A 24 -11.65 -14.48 -0.89
C GLU A 24 -10.15 -14.34 -1.11
N VAL A 25 -9.42 -15.46 -1.07
CA VAL A 25 -7.99 -15.51 -1.39
C VAL A 25 -7.76 -15.44 -2.89
N ASP A 26 -8.56 -16.19 -3.67
CA ASP A 26 -8.44 -16.24 -5.13
C ASP A 26 -8.56 -14.84 -5.76
N ARG A 27 -9.60 -14.08 -5.39
CA ARG A 27 -9.82 -12.73 -5.92
C ARG A 27 -8.66 -11.76 -5.64
N ILE A 28 -8.10 -11.77 -4.43
CA ILE A 28 -7.02 -10.84 -4.06
C ILE A 28 -5.69 -11.28 -4.68
N ALA A 29 -5.48 -12.59 -4.84
CA ALA A 29 -4.32 -13.12 -5.55
C ALA A 29 -4.34 -12.64 -7.01
N ARG A 30 -5.47 -12.80 -7.73
CA ARG A 30 -5.60 -12.34 -9.12
C ARG A 30 -5.31 -10.86 -9.27
N VAL A 31 -5.87 -10.02 -8.41
CA VAL A 31 -5.58 -8.57 -8.38
C VAL A 31 -4.09 -8.31 -8.19
N ALA A 32 -3.42 -9.00 -7.27
CA ALA A 32 -1.98 -8.82 -7.06
C ALA A 32 -1.14 -9.23 -8.28
N PHE A 33 -1.50 -10.34 -8.94
CA PHE A 33 -0.85 -10.79 -10.16
C PHE A 33 -1.07 -9.81 -11.34
N ASP A 34 -2.29 -9.31 -11.51
CA ASP A 34 -2.60 -8.31 -12.54
C ASP A 34 -1.87 -6.98 -12.30
N ILE A 35 -1.70 -6.58 -11.02
CA ILE A 35 -0.87 -5.42 -10.65
C ILE A 35 0.61 -5.70 -10.97
N ALA A 36 1.12 -6.89 -10.66
CA ALA A 36 2.51 -7.24 -10.93
C ALA A 36 2.85 -7.20 -12.44
N ARG A 37 1.92 -7.62 -13.31
CA ARG A 37 2.07 -7.50 -14.77
C ARG A 37 2.23 -6.06 -15.27
N LYS A 38 1.71 -5.08 -14.53
CA LYS A 38 1.86 -3.64 -14.83
C LYS A 38 3.15 -3.06 -14.21
N ARG A 39 3.99 -3.89 -13.59
CA ARG A 39 5.20 -3.55 -12.85
C ARG A 39 6.34 -4.50 -13.25
N ASP A 40 7.18 -4.94 -12.30
CA ASP A 40 8.34 -5.79 -12.57
C ASP A 40 7.97 -7.29 -12.67
N SER A 41 6.68 -7.62 -12.70
CA SER A 41 6.17 -9.00 -12.83
C SER A 41 6.68 -9.96 -11.75
N ARG A 42 6.76 -9.49 -10.50
CA ARG A 42 7.13 -10.33 -9.34
C ARG A 42 6.13 -10.17 -8.19
N VAL A 43 5.63 -11.29 -7.66
CA VAL A 43 4.74 -11.35 -6.50
C VAL A 43 5.40 -12.09 -5.35
N CYS A 44 5.43 -11.48 -4.18
CA CYS A 44 5.78 -12.13 -2.92
C CYS A 44 4.51 -12.32 -2.08
N SER A 45 4.03 -13.56 -1.96
CA SER A 45 2.92 -13.93 -1.08
C SER A 45 3.42 -14.09 0.35
N VAL A 46 2.85 -13.35 1.28
CA VAL A 46 3.27 -13.35 2.69
C VAL A 46 2.22 -14.01 3.58
N ASP A 47 2.65 -15.00 4.37
CA ASP A 47 1.76 -15.81 5.19
C ASP A 47 2.42 -16.29 6.50
N LYS A 48 1.73 -17.16 7.25
CA LYS A 48 2.29 -17.89 8.37
C LYS A 48 1.92 -19.38 8.31
N ALA A 49 2.04 -19.96 7.11
CA ALA A 49 1.57 -21.31 6.80
C ALA A 49 2.25 -22.42 7.62
N ASN A 50 3.36 -22.12 8.30
CA ASN A 50 4.01 -23.04 9.23
C ASN A 50 3.32 -23.15 10.60
N VAL A 51 2.31 -22.32 10.89
CA VAL A 51 1.61 -22.28 12.18
C VAL A 51 0.09 -22.18 12.03
N LEU A 52 -0.41 -21.44 11.03
CA LEU A 52 -1.85 -21.13 10.91
C LEU A 52 -2.46 -21.77 9.66
N GLU A 53 -3.41 -22.69 9.84
CA GLU A 53 -4.10 -23.40 8.76
C GLU A 53 -4.84 -22.44 7.81
N CYS A 54 -5.38 -21.34 8.35
CA CYS A 54 -6.00 -20.30 7.52
C CYS A 54 -5.02 -19.72 6.49
N THR A 55 -3.74 -19.62 6.86
CA THR A 55 -2.69 -19.11 5.97
C THR A 55 -1.96 -20.22 5.20
N GLU A 56 -2.18 -21.49 5.56
CA GLU A 56 -1.86 -22.65 4.72
C GLU A 56 -2.80 -22.69 3.51
N LEU A 57 -4.12 -22.57 3.74
CA LEU A 57 -5.11 -22.40 2.66
C LEU A 57 -4.77 -21.20 1.78
N TRP A 58 -4.38 -20.08 2.39
CA TRP A 58 -3.90 -18.90 1.64
C TRP A 58 -2.79 -19.26 0.66
N ARG A 59 -1.75 -19.96 1.15
CA ARG A 59 -0.60 -20.36 0.33
C ARG A 59 -1.01 -21.31 -0.79
N GLU A 60 -1.86 -22.30 -0.51
CA GLU A 60 -2.38 -23.23 -1.50
C GLU A 60 -3.07 -22.49 -2.65
N VAL A 61 -4.03 -21.60 -2.32
CA VAL A 61 -4.80 -20.86 -3.32
C VAL A 61 -3.93 -19.90 -4.12
N VAL A 62 -3.04 -19.14 -3.48
CA VAL A 62 -2.14 -18.23 -4.19
C VAL A 62 -1.17 -18.98 -5.11
N SER A 63 -0.68 -20.15 -4.69
CA SER A 63 0.17 -21.00 -5.53
C SER A 63 -0.57 -21.46 -6.78
N ARG A 64 -1.80 -21.96 -6.60
CA ARG A 64 -2.67 -22.41 -7.70
C ARG A 64 -2.99 -21.27 -8.67
N VAL A 65 -3.36 -20.09 -8.17
CA VAL A 65 -3.57 -18.91 -9.02
C VAL A 65 -2.29 -18.58 -9.77
N GLY A 66 -1.12 -18.64 -9.14
CA GLY A 66 0.17 -18.40 -9.79
C GLY A 66 0.46 -19.28 -11.01
N GLU A 67 -0.06 -20.52 -11.05
CA GLU A 67 0.05 -21.39 -12.23
C GLU A 67 -0.67 -20.82 -13.47
N GLU A 68 -1.69 -19.97 -13.28
CA GLU A 68 -2.41 -19.27 -14.34
C GLU A 68 -1.66 -18.02 -14.85
N TYR A 69 -0.62 -17.57 -14.14
CA TYR A 69 0.16 -16.36 -14.41
C TYR A 69 1.64 -16.67 -14.64
N ALA A 70 1.92 -17.51 -15.66
CA ALA A 70 3.28 -17.99 -15.97
C ALA A 70 4.31 -16.89 -16.31
N ASP A 71 3.85 -15.67 -16.61
CA ASP A 71 4.67 -14.48 -16.87
C ASP A 71 5.03 -13.69 -15.61
N VAL A 72 4.52 -14.09 -14.43
CA VAL A 72 4.79 -13.44 -13.14
C VAL A 72 5.55 -14.41 -12.23
N GLU A 73 6.69 -13.98 -11.70
CA GLU A 73 7.44 -14.76 -10.72
C GLU A 73 6.72 -14.76 -9.37
N LEU A 74 6.28 -15.93 -8.89
CA LEU A 74 5.71 -16.10 -7.56
C LEU A 74 6.77 -16.58 -6.57
N SER A 75 6.84 -15.91 -5.42
CA SER A 75 7.61 -16.32 -4.25
C SER A 75 6.74 -16.30 -2.99
N HIS A 76 7.16 -17.02 -1.95
CA HIS A 76 6.48 -17.03 -0.66
C HIS A 76 7.43 -16.69 0.49
N MET A 77 6.93 -15.92 1.46
CA MET A 77 7.70 -15.54 2.64
C MET A 77 6.83 -15.59 3.90
N TYR A 78 7.42 -15.98 5.03
CA TYR A 78 6.70 -15.86 6.30
C TYR A 78 6.70 -14.42 6.80
N VAL A 79 5.62 -13.99 7.46
CA VAL A 79 5.41 -12.59 7.89
C VAL A 79 6.53 -12.03 8.78
N ASP A 80 7.12 -12.84 9.64
CA ASP A 80 8.28 -12.45 10.46
C ASP A 80 9.54 -12.22 9.61
N ASN A 81 9.82 -13.11 8.64
CA ASN A 81 10.92 -12.88 7.71
C ASN A 81 10.63 -11.68 6.78
N ALA A 82 9.38 -11.49 6.33
CA ALA A 82 8.99 -10.34 5.53
C ALA A 82 9.24 -9.02 6.26
N ALA A 83 8.87 -8.94 7.54
CA ALA A 83 9.18 -7.78 8.38
C ALA A 83 10.70 -7.53 8.48
N MET A 84 11.51 -8.60 8.66
CA MET A 84 12.98 -8.47 8.67
C MET A 84 13.53 -8.01 7.30
N GLN A 85 12.98 -8.53 6.20
CA GLN A 85 13.41 -8.18 4.85
C GLN A 85 13.05 -6.75 4.45
N LEU A 86 11.90 -6.23 4.90
CA LEU A 86 11.54 -4.83 4.69
C LEU A 86 12.60 -3.89 5.31
N VAL A 87 13.10 -4.20 6.49
CA VAL A 87 14.18 -3.42 7.12
C VAL A 87 15.53 -3.65 6.44
N LYS A 88 15.86 -4.90 6.12
CA LYS A 88 17.19 -5.29 5.62
C LYS A 88 17.43 -4.90 4.16
N TRP A 89 16.48 -5.19 3.28
CA TRP A 89 16.60 -5.00 1.84
C TRP A 89 15.20 -4.85 1.20
N PRO A 90 14.52 -3.72 1.41
CA PRO A 90 13.15 -3.51 0.92
C PRO A 90 13.06 -3.52 -0.62
N LYS A 91 14.13 -3.14 -1.32
CA LYS A 91 14.19 -3.09 -2.80
C LYS A 91 14.11 -4.46 -3.50
N GLN A 92 14.06 -5.57 -2.75
CA GLN A 92 13.87 -6.90 -3.32
C GLN A 92 12.42 -7.13 -3.78
N PHE A 93 11.46 -6.43 -3.18
CA PHE A 93 10.03 -6.60 -3.43
C PHE A 93 9.54 -5.76 -4.62
N ASP A 94 8.59 -6.31 -5.36
CA ASP A 94 7.78 -5.57 -6.34
C ASP A 94 6.33 -5.47 -5.85
N VAL A 95 5.57 -6.58 -5.88
CA VAL A 95 4.23 -6.66 -5.30
C VAL A 95 4.23 -7.63 -4.13
N MET A 96 3.68 -7.22 -2.99
CA MET A 96 3.44 -8.08 -1.83
C MET A 96 1.94 -8.31 -1.66
N VAL A 97 1.53 -9.56 -1.49
CA VAL A 97 0.12 -9.94 -1.25
C VAL A 97 0.01 -10.72 0.06
N THR A 98 -0.93 -10.34 0.92
CA THR A 98 -1.03 -10.91 2.28
C THR A 98 -2.44 -10.73 2.88
N THR A 99 -2.70 -11.39 4.01
CA THR A 99 -3.96 -11.23 4.76
C THR A 99 -4.10 -9.83 5.36
N ASN A 100 -5.32 -9.42 5.70
CA ASN A 100 -5.62 -8.06 6.19
C ASN A 100 -4.70 -7.63 7.36
N MET A 101 -4.61 -8.43 8.43
CA MET A 101 -3.81 -8.07 9.61
C MET A 101 -2.31 -8.03 9.33
N PHE A 102 -1.80 -8.91 8.48
CA PHE A 102 -0.39 -8.88 8.09
C PHE A 102 -0.10 -7.72 7.13
N GLY A 103 -1.04 -7.39 6.27
CA GLY A 103 -0.99 -6.24 5.37
C GLY A 103 -0.87 -4.95 6.14
N ASP A 104 -1.77 -4.72 7.10
CA ASP A 104 -1.79 -3.58 8.01
C ASP A 104 -0.41 -3.34 8.67
N ILE A 105 0.14 -4.37 9.31
CA ILE A 105 1.44 -4.29 10.00
C ILE A 105 2.59 -4.03 9.02
N LEU A 106 2.62 -4.75 7.89
CA LEU A 106 3.72 -4.65 6.93
C LEU A 106 3.66 -3.35 6.12
N SER A 107 2.47 -2.85 5.78
CA SER A 107 2.30 -1.58 5.09
C SER A 107 2.71 -0.41 5.96
N ASP A 108 2.37 -0.41 7.25
CA ASP A 108 2.83 0.62 8.20
C ASP A 108 4.34 0.57 8.39
N CYS A 109 4.92 -0.63 8.47
CA CYS A 109 6.37 -0.80 8.53
C CYS A 109 7.04 -0.23 7.27
N ALA A 110 6.55 -0.59 6.09
CA ALA A 110 7.05 -0.09 4.81
C ALA A 110 6.89 1.43 4.69
N ALA A 111 5.73 1.97 5.10
CA ALA A 111 5.46 3.40 5.09
C ALA A 111 6.47 4.18 5.94
N MET A 112 6.74 3.72 7.16
CA MET A 112 7.72 4.36 8.04
C MET A 112 9.15 4.25 7.47
N LEU A 113 9.50 3.14 6.82
CA LEU A 113 10.81 2.97 6.19
C LEU A 113 11.06 3.96 5.04
N THR A 114 10.01 4.47 4.40
CA THR A 114 10.15 5.53 3.38
C THR A 114 10.53 6.89 3.98
N GLY A 115 10.26 7.10 5.27
CA GLY A 115 10.57 8.34 6.00
C GLY A 115 9.60 9.50 5.79
N SER A 116 8.61 9.40 4.90
CA SER A 116 7.67 10.49 4.62
C SER A 116 6.26 9.99 4.37
N ILE A 117 5.53 9.68 5.45
CA ILE A 117 4.14 9.17 5.41
C ILE A 117 3.21 10.10 4.60
N GLY A 118 3.42 11.41 4.69
CA GLY A 118 2.65 12.43 3.97
C GLY A 118 2.74 12.36 2.44
N MET A 119 3.62 11.51 1.90
CA MET A 119 3.81 11.29 0.46
C MET A 119 3.11 10.05 -0.09
N LEU A 120 2.54 9.19 0.77
CA LEU A 120 2.16 7.85 0.37
C LEU A 120 0.69 7.78 -0.10
N PRO A 121 0.43 7.46 -1.38
CA PRO A 121 -0.91 7.25 -1.90
C PRO A 121 -1.44 5.85 -1.54
N SER A 122 -2.74 5.63 -1.71
CA SER A 122 -3.37 4.33 -1.55
C SER A 122 -4.62 4.14 -2.42
N ALA A 123 -4.99 2.87 -2.60
CA ALA A 123 -6.17 2.48 -3.33
C ALA A 123 -6.82 1.23 -2.71
N SER A 124 -8.15 1.22 -2.68
CA SER A 124 -8.97 0.04 -2.38
C SER A 124 -9.76 -0.34 -3.64
N LEU A 125 -9.44 -1.49 -4.24
CA LEU A 125 -9.99 -1.93 -5.53
C LEU A 125 -11.03 -3.04 -5.36
N ASP A 126 -12.02 -3.07 -6.25
CA ASP A 126 -12.88 -4.23 -6.48
C ASP A 126 -12.29 -5.17 -7.57
N GLU A 127 -12.97 -6.29 -7.82
CA GLU A 127 -12.55 -7.31 -8.80
C GLU A 127 -12.53 -6.79 -10.25
N GLN A 128 -13.20 -5.68 -10.55
CA GLN A 128 -13.25 -5.07 -11.89
C GLN A 128 -12.22 -3.94 -12.05
N GLY A 129 -11.36 -3.73 -11.04
CA GLY A 129 -10.36 -2.67 -11.02
C GLY A 129 -10.94 -1.29 -10.73
N LYS A 130 -12.22 -1.16 -10.37
CA LYS A 130 -12.78 0.09 -9.86
C LYS A 130 -12.37 0.26 -8.41
N GLY A 131 -11.98 1.47 -8.00
CA GLY A 131 -11.52 1.68 -6.63
C GLY A 131 -11.85 3.01 -6.00
N MET A 132 -11.60 3.05 -4.70
CA MET A 132 -11.50 4.25 -3.89
C MET A 132 -10.02 4.59 -3.73
N TYR A 133 -9.65 5.84 -4.03
CA TYR A 133 -8.27 6.32 -4.02
C TYR A 133 -8.14 7.42 -2.99
N GLU A 134 -7.21 7.27 -2.05
CA GLU A 134 -7.04 8.17 -0.91
C GLU A 134 -5.56 8.21 -0.48
N PRO A 135 -5.06 9.29 0.14
CA PRO A 135 -3.75 9.25 0.80
C PRO A 135 -3.82 8.38 2.07
N ILE A 136 -2.71 7.76 2.50
CA ILE A 136 -2.73 6.98 3.75
C ILE A 136 -2.78 7.86 5.01
N HIS A 137 -2.42 9.14 4.89
CA HIS A 137 -2.38 10.03 6.05
C HIS A 137 -3.80 10.35 6.53
N GLY A 138 -3.95 10.53 7.85
CA GLY A 138 -5.22 10.87 8.47
C GLY A 138 -5.67 12.31 8.21
N SER A 139 -6.69 12.74 8.96
CA SER A 139 -7.35 14.04 8.78
C SER A 139 -6.55 15.27 9.25
N ALA A 140 -5.45 15.07 10.00
CA ALA A 140 -4.57 16.12 10.53
C ALA A 140 -5.33 17.36 11.07
N PRO A 141 -6.21 17.19 12.08
CA PRO A 141 -7.15 18.23 12.51
C PRO A 141 -6.45 19.47 13.10
N ASP A 142 -5.22 19.31 13.57
CA ASP A 142 -4.35 20.34 14.12
C ASP A 142 -3.87 21.36 13.08
N ILE A 143 -3.83 20.99 11.79
CA ILE A 143 -3.44 21.87 10.67
C ILE A 143 -4.58 22.19 9.69
N ALA A 144 -5.79 21.68 9.97
CA ALA A 144 -6.95 21.88 9.11
C ALA A 144 -7.26 23.38 8.91
N GLY A 145 -7.38 23.80 7.66
CA GLY A 145 -7.65 25.20 7.30
C GLY A 145 -6.44 26.15 7.37
N GLN A 146 -5.25 25.66 7.72
CA GLN A 146 -4.04 26.48 7.81
C GLN A 146 -3.25 26.54 6.49
N GLY A 147 -3.65 25.75 5.49
CA GLY A 147 -3.02 25.74 4.16
C GLY A 147 -1.65 25.05 4.12
N VAL A 148 -1.25 24.32 5.16
CA VAL A 148 0.10 23.71 5.26
C VAL A 148 0.13 22.21 5.01
N ALA A 149 -1.01 21.58 4.71
CA ALA A 149 -1.07 20.15 4.41
C ALA A 149 -0.29 19.81 3.12
N ASN A 150 0.29 18.61 3.07
CA ASN A 150 0.97 18.09 1.89
C ASN A 150 -0.06 17.52 0.88
N PRO A 151 -0.21 18.09 -0.32
CA PRO A 151 -1.17 17.58 -1.30
C PRO A 151 -0.65 16.37 -2.08
N LEU A 152 0.66 16.07 -2.01
CA LEU A 152 1.33 15.17 -2.95
C LEU A 152 0.83 13.73 -2.85
N ALA A 153 0.55 13.20 -1.65
CA ALA A 153 -0.05 11.87 -1.51
C ALA A 153 -1.42 11.77 -2.21
N THR A 154 -2.27 12.81 -2.10
CA THR A 154 -3.58 12.82 -2.77
C THR A 154 -3.43 12.91 -4.29
N ILE A 155 -2.49 13.71 -4.77
CA ILE A 155 -2.15 13.81 -6.20
C ILE A 155 -1.65 12.47 -6.74
N LEU A 156 -0.76 11.79 -6.00
CA LEU A 156 -0.27 10.45 -6.37
C LEU A 156 -1.39 9.40 -6.32
N SER A 157 -2.39 9.53 -5.44
CA SER A 157 -3.59 8.69 -5.48
C SER A 157 -4.41 8.88 -6.77
N VAL A 158 -4.39 10.08 -7.36
CA VAL A 158 -4.96 10.32 -8.70
C VAL A 158 -4.14 9.63 -9.79
N ALA A 159 -2.81 9.62 -9.70
CA ALA A 159 -1.97 8.85 -10.62
C ALA A 159 -2.29 7.34 -10.54
N MET A 160 -2.47 6.80 -9.33
CA MET A 160 -2.94 5.41 -9.16
C MET A 160 -4.31 5.18 -9.82
N MET A 161 -5.25 6.12 -9.68
CA MET A 161 -6.58 6.04 -10.31
C MET A 161 -6.49 5.96 -11.84
N LEU A 162 -5.66 6.82 -12.44
CA LEU A 162 -5.40 6.83 -13.88
C LEU A 162 -4.85 5.46 -14.34
N ARG A 163 -3.86 4.92 -13.63
CA ARG A 163 -3.18 3.67 -13.99
C ARG A 163 -4.06 2.42 -13.79
N TYR A 164 -4.77 2.32 -12.67
CA TYR A 164 -5.41 1.08 -12.27
C TYR A 164 -6.89 1.00 -12.64
N SER A 165 -7.64 2.12 -12.57
CA SER A 165 -9.08 2.12 -12.90
C SER A 165 -9.41 2.69 -14.27
N LEU A 166 -8.66 3.69 -14.76
CA LEU A 166 -9.01 4.41 -15.99
C LEU A 166 -8.22 3.95 -17.21
N ASN A 167 -7.24 3.06 -17.04
CA ASN A 167 -6.39 2.54 -18.11
C ASN A 167 -5.64 3.65 -18.88
N GLU A 168 -5.16 4.66 -18.14
CA GLU A 168 -4.39 5.82 -18.63
C GLU A 168 -2.98 5.84 -18.01
N PRO A 169 -2.12 4.83 -18.28
CA PRO A 169 -0.80 4.73 -17.65
C PRO A 169 0.14 5.89 -18.03
N GLU A 170 0.07 6.39 -19.26
CA GLU A 170 0.89 7.52 -19.72
C GLU A 170 0.56 8.80 -18.94
N MET A 171 -0.72 9.02 -18.63
CA MET A 171 -1.15 10.16 -17.81
C MET A 171 -0.74 10.00 -16.34
N ALA A 172 -0.79 8.78 -15.81
CA ALA A 172 -0.30 8.50 -14.46
C ALA A 172 1.20 8.82 -14.35
N GLU A 173 2.01 8.36 -15.31
CA GLU A 173 3.45 8.63 -15.38
C GLU A 173 3.75 10.12 -15.50
N ARG A 174 2.93 10.87 -16.24
CA ARG A 174 3.07 12.33 -16.35
C ARG A 174 2.83 13.02 -15.01
N VAL A 175 1.84 12.58 -14.23
CA VAL A 175 1.58 13.12 -12.87
C VAL A 175 2.72 12.76 -11.92
N GLU A 176 3.16 11.50 -11.92
CA GLU A 176 4.29 11.03 -11.10
C GLU A 176 5.57 11.82 -11.42
N ALA A 177 5.91 11.98 -12.70
CA ALA A 177 7.06 12.76 -13.14
C ALA A 177 6.97 14.25 -12.77
N ALA A 178 5.78 14.83 -12.78
CA ALA A 178 5.57 16.20 -12.34
C ALA A 178 5.84 16.36 -10.84
N VAL A 179 5.40 15.41 -10.01
CA VAL A 179 5.72 15.39 -8.57
C VAL A 179 7.22 15.26 -8.34
N ASP A 180 7.90 14.34 -9.05
CA ASP A 180 9.36 14.19 -8.96
C ASP A 180 10.09 15.49 -9.35
N LYS A 181 9.68 16.12 -10.46
CA LYS A 181 10.26 17.39 -10.94
C LYS A 181 10.10 18.53 -9.93
N VAL A 182 8.97 18.60 -9.23
CA VAL A 182 8.74 19.61 -8.17
C VAL A 182 9.61 19.34 -6.95
N LEU A 183 9.79 18.07 -6.56
CA LEU A 183 10.68 17.70 -5.48
C LEU A 183 12.16 17.97 -5.83
N ASP A 184 12.57 17.76 -7.08
CA ASP A 184 13.91 18.06 -7.58
C ASP A 184 14.21 19.58 -7.65
N GLN A 185 13.17 20.41 -7.78
CA GLN A 185 13.28 21.87 -7.64
C GLN A 185 13.51 22.33 -6.19
N GLY A 186 13.47 21.41 -5.22
CA GLY A 186 13.69 21.68 -3.81
C GLY A 186 12.46 22.23 -3.08
N LEU A 187 11.26 22.18 -3.67
CA LEU A 187 10.03 22.62 -3.02
C LEU A 187 9.55 21.56 -2.02
N ARG A 188 9.21 21.97 -0.79
CA ARG A 188 8.74 21.06 0.28
C ARG A 188 7.59 21.69 1.06
N THR A 189 6.56 20.92 1.38
CA THR A 189 5.61 21.28 2.44
C THR A 189 6.23 21.04 3.81
N PRO A 190 5.69 21.63 4.90
CA PRO A 190 6.35 21.59 6.22
C PRO A 190 6.66 20.20 6.77
N ASP A 191 5.85 19.19 6.43
CA ASP A 191 6.02 17.80 6.86
C ASP A 191 7.25 17.10 6.24
N ILE A 192 7.71 17.56 5.08
CA ILE A 192 8.86 17.01 4.35
C ILE A 192 9.98 18.04 4.19
N PHE A 193 9.92 19.16 4.92
CA PHE A 193 10.93 20.20 4.87
C PHE A 193 12.27 19.72 5.42
N ALA A 194 13.36 20.13 4.77
CA ALA A 194 14.72 19.89 5.20
C ALA A 194 15.57 21.15 4.96
N GLU A 195 16.65 21.31 5.72
CA GLU A 195 17.56 22.44 5.56
C GLU A 195 18.09 22.51 4.11
N GLY A 196 18.09 23.71 3.52
CA GLY A 196 18.48 23.94 2.13
C GLY A 196 17.35 23.75 1.09
N MET A 197 16.15 23.34 1.53
CA MET A 197 14.95 23.29 0.69
C MET A 197 14.13 24.60 0.78
N THR A 198 13.17 24.76 -0.12
CA THR A 198 12.22 25.88 -0.11
C THR A 198 10.89 25.40 0.45
N GLU A 199 10.51 25.94 1.61
CA GLU A 199 9.21 25.65 2.23
C GLU A 199 8.08 26.35 1.45
N VAL A 200 7.03 25.60 1.11
CA VAL A 200 5.83 26.10 0.42
C VAL A 200 4.56 25.58 1.10
N ASN A 201 3.46 26.29 0.88
CA ASN A 201 2.14 25.88 1.37
C ASN A 201 1.47 24.87 0.40
N CYS A 202 0.33 24.32 0.81
CA CYS A 202 -0.44 23.33 0.05
C CYS A 202 -0.80 23.79 -1.36
N GLU A 203 -1.31 25.02 -1.50
CA GLU A 203 -1.73 25.58 -2.79
C GLU A 203 -0.54 25.77 -3.73
N THR A 204 0.56 26.36 -3.22
CA THR A 204 1.78 26.59 -4.00
C THR A 204 2.41 25.27 -4.45
N MET A 205 2.36 24.23 -3.62
CA MET A 205 2.80 22.89 -4.01
C MET A 205 1.93 22.33 -5.15
N GLY A 206 0.60 22.48 -5.06
CA GLY A 206 -0.32 22.08 -6.13
C GLY A 206 -0.08 22.82 -7.44
N ASP A 207 0.09 24.14 -7.39
CA ASP A 207 0.41 24.98 -8.56
C ASP A 207 1.73 24.57 -9.20
N ALA A 208 2.75 24.26 -8.39
CA ALA A 208 4.04 23.79 -8.89
C ALA A 208 3.90 22.46 -9.64
N VAL A 209 3.08 21.52 -9.14
CA VAL A 209 2.81 20.26 -9.84
C VAL A 209 2.09 20.51 -11.17
N VAL A 210 1.09 21.39 -11.19
CA VAL A 210 0.40 21.76 -12.44
C VAL A 210 1.37 22.35 -13.46
N ALA A 211 2.24 23.28 -13.04
CA ALA A 211 3.26 23.87 -13.92
C ALA A 211 4.31 22.86 -14.39
N ALA A 212 4.52 21.78 -13.63
CA ALA A 212 5.48 20.72 -13.96
C ALA A 212 4.92 19.67 -14.94
N LEU A 213 3.61 19.65 -15.21
CA LEU A 213 2.98 18.74 -16.18
C LEU A 213 3.38 19.07 -17.63
N ASP A 214 3.75 20.32 -17.92
CA ASP A 214 4.14 20.77 -19.26
C ASP A 214 5.59 20.38 -19.66
#